data_AF-X1SZ20-F1
#
_entry.id   AF-X1SZ20-F1
#
_cell.length_a   1.000
_cell.length_b   1.000
_cell.length_c   1.000
_cell.angle_alpha   90.00
_cell.angle_beta   90.00
_cell.angle_gamma   90.00
#
_symmetry.space_group_name_H-M   'P 1'
#
loop_
_entity.id
_entity.type
_entity.pdbx_description
1 polymer ?
#
loop_
_entity_poly.entity_id
_entity_poly.type
_entity_poly.pdbx_seq_one_letter_code
_entity_poly.pdbx_strand_id
1 'polypeptide(L)'
;DGLELLSKLKNLKSEIPFIMFTGRGREEVAIRALNLGAEYYIKKEGEPESQFRELYHIIQKVVDHKRIEEDLIISERRFRELAELLPETVFELDKE
;
A
#
# COMPACT_ATOMS: atom_id res chain seq x y z
N ASP A 1 -4.11 -8.41 -19.52
CA ASP A 1 -4.41 -6.96 -19.36
C ASP A 1 -3.93 -6.48 -17.99
N GLY A 2 -3.68 -5.18 -17.77
CA GLY A 2 -3.24 -4.62 -16.48
C GLY A 2 -4.27 -4.82 -15.36
N LEU A 3 -5.56 -4.68 -15.64
CA LEU A 3 -6.64 -5.00 -14.68
C LEU A 3 -6.68 -6.49 -14.33
N GLU A 4 -6.43 -7.36 -15.30
CA GLU A 4 -6.39 -8.81 -15.09
C GLU A 4 -5.21 -9.22 -14.20
N LEU A 5 -4.03 -8.60 -14.39
CA LEU A 5 -2.88 -8.80 -13.52
C LEU A 5 -3.19 -8.34 -12.09
N LEU A 6 -3.76 -7.15 -11.92
CA LEU A 6 -4.18 -6.64 -10.61
C LEU A 6 -5.14 -7.60 -9.92
N SER A 7 -6.18 -8.06 -10.63
CA SER A 7 -7.14 -9.02 -10.08
C SER A 7 -6.47 -10.31 -9.63
N LYS A 8 -5.54 -10.87 -10.41
CA LYS A 8 -4.77 -12.07 -10.03
C LYS A 8 -3.93 -11.83 -8.78
N LEU A 9 -3.22 -10.70 -8.69
CA LEU A 9 -2.40 -10.36 -7.53
C LEU A 9 -3.24 -10.25 -6.25
N LYS A 10 -4.40 -9.59 -6.31
CA LYS A 10 -5.28 -9.45 -5.14
C LYS A 10 -5.96 -10.76 -4.75
N ASN A 11 -6.32 -11.60 -5.72
CA ASN A 11 -6.82 -12.95 -5.44
C ASN A 11 -5.78 -13.83 -4.73
N LEU A 12 -4.49 -13.61 -5.01
CA LEU A 12 -3.37 -14.25 -4.31
C LEU A 12 -3.05 -13.61 -2.95
N LYS A 13 -3.86 -12.65 -2.48
CA LYS A 13 -3.62 -11.85 -1.27
C LYS A 13 -2.22 -11.22 -1.28
N SER A 14 -1.78 -10.78 -2.46
CA SER A 14 -0.51 -10.08 -2.58
C SER A 14 -0.62 -8.69 -1.96
N GLU A 15 0.27 -8.43 -1.01
CA GLU A 15 0.44 -7.15 -0.33
C GLU A 15 1.32 -6.17 -1.13
N ILE A 16 1.75 -6.55 -2.33
CA ILE A 16 2.58 -5.69 -3.19
C ILE A 16 1.71 -4.54 -3.69
N PRO A 17 2.11 -3.28 -3.46
CA PRO A 17 1.37 -2.13 -3.97
C PRO A 17 1.33 -2.11 -5.50
N PHE A 18 0.21 -1.66 -6.06
CA PHE A 18 -0.01 -1.66 -7.51
C PHE A 18 -0.43 -0.28 -8.01
N ILE A 19 0.32 0.27 -8.97
CA ILE A 19 0.01 1.55 -9.62
C ILE A 19 -0.29 1.28 -11.10
N MET A 20 -1.47 1.71 -11.56
CA MET A 20 -1.83 1.64 -12.98
C MET A 20 -1.38 2.91 -13.70
N PHE A 21 -0.32 2.83 -14.49
CA PHE A 21 0.18 3.96 -15.27
C PHE A 21 -0.06 3.74 -16.78
N THR A 22 -1.06 4.40 -17.36
CA THR A 22 -1.51 4.14 -18.75
C THR A 22 -1.85 5.41 -19.53
N GLY A 23 -1.49 5.44 -20.82
CA GLY A 23 -1.92 6.48 -21.76
C GLY A 23 -3.24 6.17 -22.48
N ARG A 24 -3.74 4.94 -22.29
CA ARG A 24 -5.00 4.49 -22.87
C ARG A 24 -5.87 3.99 -21.72
N GLY A 25 -6.88 4.77 -21.38
CA GLY A 25 -7.83 4.40 -20.34
C GLY A 25 -8.99 5.37 -20.33
N ARG A 26 -10.20 4.80 -20.35
CA ARG A 26 -11.44 5.52 -20.05
C ARG A 26 -11.54 5.69 -18.55
N GLU A 27 -12.30 6.67 -18.10
CA GLU A 27 -12.57 6.91 -16.67
C GLU A 27 -13.07 5.64 -15.96
N GLU A 28 -13.89 4.84 -16.64
CA GLU A 28 -14.35 3.53 -16.17
C GLU A 28 -13.21 2.55 -15.80
N VAL A 29 -12.08 2.61 -16.50
CA VAL A 29 -10.91 1.75 -16.22
C VAL A 29 -10.22 2.20 -14.93
N ALA A 30 -10.16 3.51 -14.69
CA ALA A 30 -9.60 4.06 -13.45
C ALA A 30 -10.42 3.63 -12.23
N ILE A 31 -11.75 3.76 -12.32
CA ILE A 31 -12.67 3.33 -11.26
C ILE A 31 -12.50 1.83 -10.98
N ARG A 32 -12.44 1.01 -12.03
CA ARG A 32 -12.22 -0.44 -11.88
C ARG A 32 -10.87 -0.77 -11.23
N ALA A 33 -9.80 -0.09 -11.62
CA ALA A 33 -8.48 -0.32 -11.04
C ALA A 33 -8.49 -0.02 -9.54
N LEU A 34 -9.03 1.14 -9.14
CA LEU A 34 -9.10 1.54 -7.74
C LEU A 34 -10.00 0.61 -6.92
N ASN A 35 -11.17 0.22 -7.44
CA ASN A 35 -12.06 -0.73 -6.76
C ASN A 35 -11.46 -2.13 -6.62
N LEU A 36 -10.58 -2.53 -7.55
CA LEU A 36 -9.81 -3.77 -7.44
C LEU A 36 -8.63 -3.66 -6.47
N GLY A 37 -8.37 -2.50 -5.86
CA GLY A 37 -7.31 -2.30 -4.88
C GLY A 37 -5.97 -1.88 -5.50
N ALA A 38 -5.98 -1.20 -6.65
CA ALA A 38 -4.81 -0.42 -7.05
C ALA A 38 -4.66 0.77 -6.08
N GLU A 39 -3.42 1.06 -5.70
CA GLU A 39 -3.06 2.19 -4.85
C GLU A 39 -3.30 3.51 -5.57
N TYR A 40 -2.93 3.56 -6.85
CA TYR A 40 -3.11 4.72 -7.72
C TYR A 40 -3.41 4.31 -9.16
N TYR A 41 -4.12 5.20 -9.84
CA TYR A 41 -4.26 5.21 -11.30
C TYR A 41 -3.73 6.55 -11.82
N ILE A 42 -2.80 6.50 -12.77
CA ILE A 42 -2.13 7.66 -13.35
C ILE A 42 -2.32 7.59 -14.87
N LYS A 43 -2.89 8.64 -15.44
CA LYS A 43 -3.04 8.79 -16.90
C LYS A 43 -1.76 9.40 -17.48
N LYS A 44 -1.21 8.80 -18.54
CA LYS A 44 -0.08 9.38 -19.31
C LYS A 44 -0.58 10.50 -20.22
N GLU A 45 -1.02 11.59 -19.63
CA GLU A 45 -1.48 12.79 -20.34
C GLU A 45 -0.63 14.01 -19.95
N GLY A 46 -0.35 14.90 -20.91
CA GLY A 46 0.53 16.05 -20.72
C GLY A 46 2.01 15.79 -21.02
N GLU A 47 2.88 16.67 -20.50
CA GLU A 47 4.32 16.64 -20.76
C GLU A 47 5.02 15.49 -20.00
N PRO A 48 5.92 14.72 -20.66
CA PRO A 48 6.58 13.58 -20.06
C PRO A 48 7.29 13.90 -18.73
N GLU A 49 7.97 15.03 -18.62
CA GLU A 49 8.67 15.42 -17.39
C GLU A 49 7.72 15.58 -16.20
N SER A 50 6.54 16.14 -16.43
CA SER A 50 5.52 16.30 -15.39
C SER A 50 4.95 14.96 -14.95
N GLN A 51 4.65 14.08 -15.90
CA GLN A 51 4.13 12.73 -15.64
C GLN A 51 5.11 11.88 -14.83
N PHE A 52 6.40 11.89 -15.19
CA PHE A 52 7.40 11.11 -14.46
C PHE A 52 7.67 11.69 -13.07
N ARG A 53 7.57 13.01 -12.89
CA ARG A 53 7.67 13.64 -11.57
C ARG A 53 6.50 13.25 -10.67
N GLU A 54 5.28 13.23 -11.20
CA GLU A 54 4.10 12.75 -10.48
C GLU A 54 4.22 11.27 -10.11
N LEU A 55 4.59 10.41 -11.08
CA LEU A 55 4.81 8.99 -10.83
C LEU A 55 5.89 8.77 -9.77
N TYR A 56 7.00 9.50 -9.83
CA TYR A 56 8.07 9.42 -8.83
C TYR A 56 7.54 9.72 -7.42
N HIS A 57 6.79 10.82 -7.26
CA HIS A 57 6.22 11.19 -5.97
C HIS A 57 5.25 10.13 -5.44
N ILE A 58 4.39 9.59 -6.32
CA ILE A 58 3.44 8.54 -5.96
C ILE A 58 4.17 7.25 -5.54
N ILE A 59 5.21 6.84 -6.27
CA ILE A 59 6.01 5.66 -5.91
C ILE A 59 6.63 5.85 -4.53
N GLN A 60 7.23 7.01 -4.24
CA GLN A 60 7.79 7.28 -2.91
C GLN A 60 6.72 7.14 -1.83
N LYS A 61 5.57 7.80 -2.01
CA LYS A 61 4.47 7.76 -1.05
C LYS A 61 3.97 6.34 -0.79
N VAL A 62 3.80 5.55 -1.84
CA VAL A 62 3.33 4.16 -1.74
C VAL A 62 4.34 3.27 -1.03
N VAL A 63 5.62 3.41 -1.35
CA VAL A 63 6.69 2.64 -0.71
C VAL A 63 6.84 3.01 0.76
N ASP A 64 6.80 4.30 1.08
CA ASP A 64 6.91 4.78 2.46
C ASP A 64 5.73 4.30 3.29
N HIS A 65 4.50 4.36 2.76
CA HIS A 65 3.33 3.81 3.42
C HIS A 65 3.49 2.31 3.70
N LYS A 66 3.97 1.54 2.72
CA LYS A 66 4.15 0.09 2.91
C LYS A 66 5.19 -0.23 3.98
N ARG A 67 6.29 0.52 4.03
CA ARG A 67 7.32 0.37 5.06
C ARG A 67 6.80 0.68 6.45
N ILE A 68 6.01 1.75 6.58
CA ILE A 68 5.39 2.11 7.86
C ILE A 68 4.46 0.99 8.36
N GLU A 69 3.63 0.42 7.49
CA GLU A 69 2.80 -0.74 7.87
C GLU A 69 3.64 -1.95 8.28
N GLU A 70 4.68 -2.28 7.53
CA GLU A 70 5.56 -3.42 7.82
C GLU A 70 6.31 -3.23 9.15
N ASP A 71 6.84 -2.03 9.40
CA ASP A 71 7.52 -1.68 10.65
C ASP A 71 6.56 -1.76 11.84
N LEU A 72 5.31 -1.31 11.67
CA LEU A 72 4.27 -1.44 12.70
C LEU A 72 4.02 -2.91 13.03
N ILE A 73 3.77 -3.76 12.02
CA ILE A 73 3.54 -5.20 12.21
C ILE A 73 4.73 -5.86 12.92
N ILE A 74 5.96 -5.52 12.53
CA ILE A 74 7.17 -6.07 13.14
C ILE A 74 7.30 -5.61 14.60
N SER A 75 7.05 -4.34 14.88
CA SER A 75 7.14 -3.80 16.24
C SER A 75 6.10 -4.38 17.19
N GLU A 76 4.84 -4.50 16.74
CA GLU A 76 3.75 -5.12 17.50
C GLU A 76 4.05 -6.60 17.79
N ARG A 77 4.59 -7.32 16.80
CA ARG A 77 4.99 -8.72 16.97
C ARG A 77 6.09 -8.85 18.02
N ARG A 78 7.15 -8.04 17.92
CA ARG A 78 8.26 -8.05 18.89
C ARG A 78 7.77 -7.70 20.29
N PHE A 79 6.88 -6.72 20.43
CA PHE A 79 6.29 -6.36 21.71
C PHE A 79 5.50 -7.53 22.31
N ARG A 80 4.64 -8.19 21.51
CA ARG A 80 3.87 -9.35 21.96
C ARG A 80 4.76 -10.50 22.41
N GLU A 81 5.78 -10.83 21.62
CA GLU A 81 6.74 -11.89 21.94
C GLU A 81 7.49 -11.60 23.25
N LEU A 82 7.89 -10.34 23.50
CA LEU A 82 8.53 -9.94 24.76
C LEU A 82 7.56 -10.00 25.94
N ALA A 83 6.31 -9.54 25.76
CA ALA A 83 5.30 -9.55 26.81
C ALA A 83 4.91 -10.97 27.24
N GLU A 84 4.86 -11.94 26.31
CA GLU A 84 4.57 -13.35 26.62
C GLU A 84 5.71 -14.07 27.37
N LEU A 85 6.95 -13.55 27.27
CA LEU A 85 8.11 -14.12 27.95
C LEU A 85 8.28 -13.63 29.40
N LEU A 86 7.53 -12.59 29.82
CA LEU A 86 7.61 -12.07 31.17
C LEU A 86 6.83 -12.97 32.13
N PRO A 87 7.48 -13.60 33.13
CA PRO A 87 6.77 -14.32 34.17
C PRO A 87 6.26 -13.33 35.21
N GLU A 88 5.32 -12.44 34.87
CA GLU A 88 4.49 -11.69 35.84
C GLU A 88 3.42 -10.82 35.16
N THR A 89 2.29 -10.67 35.87
CA THR A 89 1.09 -9.92 35.43
C THR A 89 1.41 -8.47 35.11
N VAL A 90 1.20 -8.08 33.85
CA VAL A 90 1.29 -6.68 33.41
C VAL A 90 -0.02 -5.97 33.78
N PHE A 91 0.04 -4.97 34.67
CA PHE A 91 -1.08 -4.08 34.99
C PHE A 91 -0.87 -2.74 34.30
N GLU A 92 -1.86 -2.29 33.53
CA GLU A 92 -1.93 -0.91 33.06
C GLU A 92 -2.53 -0.06 34.18
N LEU A 93 -1.75 0.90 34.69
CA LEU A 93 -2.23 1.88 35.66
C LEU A 93 -2.73 3.10 34.89
N ASP A 94 -4.03 3.33 34.95
CA ASP A 94 -4.63 4.56 34.44
C ASP A 94 -4.12 5.75 35.25
N LYS A 95 -3.61 6.79 34.59
CA LYS A 95 -3.17 8.01 35.26
C LYS A 95 -4.30 9.03 35.19
N GLU A 96 -4.97 9.22 36.32
CA GLU A 96 -5.84 10.38 36.58
C GLU A 96 -5.09 11.71 36.41
#